data_AF-A0A9P5XT11-F1
#
_entry.id   AF-A0A9P5XT11-F1
#
_cell.length_a   1.000
_cell.length_b   1.000
_cell.length_c   1.000
_cell.angle_alpha   90.00
_cell.angle_beta   90.00
_cell.angle_gamma   90.00
#
_symmetry.space_group_name_H-M   'P 1'
#
loop_
_entity.id
_entity.type
_entity.pdbx_description
1 polymer ?
#
loop_
_entity_poly.entity_id
_entity_poly.type
_entity_poly.pdbx_seq_one_letter_code
_entity_poly.pdbx_strand_id
1 'polypeptide(L)'
;MYARPLAPEFDSGKPYDPFKLDILQLGKSFSDIKSTISSIDEVVEAMTCTDSEIRLCANEALEKLQNVINSIAPRTLLVEPVPIR
;
A
#
# COMPACT_ATOMS: atom_id res chain seq x y z
N MET A 1 -18.38 -19.03 4.53
CA MET A 1 -17.02 -19.61 4.67
C MET A 1 -16.06 -18.43 4.77
N TYR A 2 -15.43 -18.20 5.92
CA TYR A 2 -14.53 -17.06 6.10
C TYR A 2 -13.17 -17.43 5.50
N ALA A 3 -12.95 -17.13 4.24
CA ALA A 3 -11.64 -17.26 3.61
C ALA A 3 -10.98 -15.88 3.66
N ARG A 4 -9.96 -15.71 4.51
CA ARG A 4 -9.09 -14.54 4.40
C ARG A 4 -8.41 -14.62 3.03
N PRO A 5 -8.34 -13.53 2.25
CA PRO A 5 -7.61 -13.53 0.99
C PRO A 5 -6.19 -14.03 1.25
N LEU A 6 -5.86 -15.20 0.69
CA LEU A 6 -4.51 -15.73 0.76
C LEU A 6 -3.60 -14.83 -0.06
N ALA A 7 -2.46 -14.49 0.52
CA ALA A 7 -1.41 -13.82 -0.22
C ALA A 7 -0.82 -14.78 -1.28
N PRO A 8 -0.40 -14.26 -2.44
CA PRO A 8 0.09 -15.08 -3.55
C PRO A 8 1.31 -15.96 -3.15
N GLU A 9 2.11 -15.53 -2.18
CA GLU A 9 3.25 -16.29 -1.67
C GLU A 9 2.85 -17.64 -1.03
N PHE A 10 1.61 -17.80 -0.55
CA PHE A 10 1.15 -19.09 0.02
C PHE A 10 1.03 -20.20 -1.02
N ASP A 11 0.84 -19.87 -2.30
CA ASP A 11 0.75 -20.85 -3.39
C ASP A 11 2.13 -21.39 -3.80
N SER A 12 3.22 -20.70 -3.41
CA SER A 12 4.57 -21.02 -3.85
C SER A 12 5.23 -22.18 -3.08
N GLY A 13 4.68 -22.56 -1.92
CA GLY A 13 5.29 -23.54 -1.01
C GLY A 13 6.61 -23.08 -0.37
N LYS A 14 7.03 -21.83 -0.58
CA LYS A 14 8.22 -21.24 0.04
C LYS A 14 7.90 -20.64 1.42
N PRO A 15 8.89 -20.48 2.31
CA PRO A 15 8.74 -19.66 3.50
C PRO A 15 8.28 -18.25 3.11
N TYR A 16 7.28 -17.71 3.80
CA TYR A 16 6.79 -16.36 3.60
C TYR A 16 7.35 -15.42 4.67
N ASP A 17 7.46 -14.13 4.35
CA ASP A 17 7.77 -13.08 5.32
C ASP A 17 6.47 -12.54 5.94
N PRO A 18 6.22 -12.75 7.25
CA PRO A 18 5.01 -12.26 7.92
C PRO A 18 4.91 -10.74 7.92
N PHE A 19 6.02 -10.00 7.94
CA PHE A 19 5.99 -8.54 7.93
C PHE A 19 5.60 -8.00 6.55
N LYS A 20 6.04 -8.64 5.47
CA LYS A 20 5.60 -8.30 4.10
C LYS A 20 4.12 -8.64 3.88
N LEU A 21 3.57 -9.62 4.59
CA LEU A 21 2.15 -9.92 4.57
C LEU A 21 1.31 -8.82 5.25
N ASP A 22 1.80 -8.26 6.34
CA ASP A 22 1.13 -7.15 7.02
C ASP A 22 1.06 -5.92 6.09
N ILE A 23 2.14 -5.65 5.34
CA ILE A 23 2.15 -4.57 4.34
C ILE A 23 1.17 -4.82 3.20
N LEU A 24 1.07 -6.06 2.71
CA LEU A 24 0.07 -6.42 1.69
C LEU A 24 -1.36 -6.20 2.21
N GLN A 25 -1.64 -6.63 3.45
CA GLN A 25 -2.96 -6.47 4.06
C GLN A 25 -3.29 -4.99 4.28
N LEU A 26 -2.33 -4.21 4.77
CA LEU A 26 -2.48 -2.77 4.95
C LEU A 26 -2.70 -2.07 3.61
N GLY A 27 -1.88 -2.36 2.59
CA GLY A 27 -2.05 -1.81 1.24
C GLY A 27 -3.42 -2.13 0.64
N LYS A 28 -3.88 -3.38 0.78
CA LYS A 28 -5.21 -3.79 0.33
C LYS A 28 -6.34 -3.08 1.08
N SER A 29 -6.14 -2.69 2.34
CA SER A 29 -7.15 -1.91 3.07
C SER A 29 -7.40 -0.52 2.48
N PHE A 30 -6.50 -0.04 1.61
CA PHE A 30 -6.63 1.20 0.86
C PHE A 30 -7.20 1.00 -0.56
N SER A 31 -7.60 -0.22 -0.96
CA SER A 31 -8.08 -0.50 -2.33
C SER A 31 -9.29 0.33 -2.76
N ASP A 32 -10.09 0.77 -1.78
CA ASP A 32 -11.31 1.53 -2.02
C ASP A 32 -11.05 3.05 -2.08
N ILE A 33 -9.78 3.45 -1.95
CA ILE A 33 -9.33 4.84 -1.96
C ILE A 33 -8.48 5.05 -3.19
N LYS A 34 -8.84 6.04 -4.01
CA LYS A 34 -7.98 6.59 -5.04
C LYS A 34 -7.60 7.99 -4.61
N SER A 35 -6.32 8.18 -4.34
CA SER A 35 -5.81 9.48 -3.95
C SER A 35 -5.98 10.47 -5.10
N THR A 36 -6.10 11.75 -4.77
CA THR A 36 -5.92 12.84 -5.75
C THR A 36 -4.43 13.09 -6.06
N ILE A 37 -3.54 12.34 -5.40
CA ILE A 37 -2.09 12.50 -5.43
C ILE A 37 -1.47 11.18 -5.91
N SER A 38 -1.02 11.14 -7.18
CA SER A 38 -0.45 9.95 -7.85
C SER A 38 0.65 9.25 -7.03
N SER A 39 1.51 10.03 -6.37
CA SER A 39 2.62 9.47 -5.60
C SER A 39 2.18 8.71 -4.35
N ILE A 40 0.98 8.97 -3.82
CA ILE A 40 0.38 8.15 -2.76
C ILE A 40 -0.10 6.82 -3.35
N ASP A 41 -0.79 6.86 -4.50
CA ASP A 41 -1.29 5.66 -5.18
C ASP A 41 -0.13 4.73 -5.58
N GLU A 42 0.98 5.28 -6.08
CA GLU A 42 2.20 4.53 -6.41
C GLU A 42 2.80 3.81 -5.19
N VAL A 43 2.74 4.42 -4.00
CA VAL A 43 3.22 3.77 -2.77
C VAL A 43 2.28 2.65 -2.35
N VAL A 44 0.97 2.86 -2.43
CA VAL A 44 -0.04 1.83 -2.12
C VAL A 44 0.06 0.65 -3.10
N GLU A 45 0.30 0.91 -4.38
CA GLU A 45 0.58 -0.13 -5.38
C GLU A 45 1.84 -0.94 -5.02
N ALA A 46 2.92 -0.25 -4.63
CA ALA A 46 4.15 -0.92 -4.22
C ALA A 46 4.00 -1.73 -2.91
N MET A 47 3.10 -1.33 -2.01
CA MET A 47 2.72 -2.12 -0.83
C MET A 47 1.92 -3.38 -1.18
N THR A 48 1.20 -3.37 -2.31
CA THR A 48 0.36 -4.49 -2.76
C THR A 48 1.00 -5.36 -3.84
N CYS A 49 2.31 -5.19 -4.07
CA CYS A 49 3.05 -5.98 -5.04
C CYS A 49 2.94 -7.49 -4.78
N THR A 50 2.65 -8.27 -5.81
CA THR A 50 2.50 -9.73 -5.70
C THR A 50 3.80 -10.44 -5.37
N ASP A 51 4.94 -9.86 -5.76
CA ASP A 51 6.26 -10.38 -5.44
C ASP A 51 6.73 -9.80 -4.09
N SER A 52 6.89 -10.68 -3.09
CA SER A 52 7.26 -10.30 -1.71
C SER A 52 8.66 -9.73 -1.60
N GLU A 53 9.56 -10.07 -2.52
CA GLU A 53 10.96 -9.60 -2.50
C GLU A 53 11.05 -8.11 -2.85
N ILE A 54 10.19 -7.64 -3.74
CA ILE A 54 10.16 -6.24 -4.20
C ILE A 54 9.05 -5.41 -3.53
N ARG A 55 8.08 -6.05 -2.86
CA ARG A 55 7.06 -5.37 -2.05
C ARG A 55 7.75 -4.52 -0.99
N LEU A 56 7.25 -3.31 -0.73
CA LEU A 56 7.84 -2.46 0.31
C LEU A 56 7.79 -3.12 1.69
N CYS A 57 8.78 -2.86 2.55
CA CYS A 57 8.64 -3.07 3.98
C CYS A 57 8.06 -1.81 4.68
N ALA A 58 7.75 -1.94 5.98
CA ALA A 58 7.05 -0.90 6.74
C ALA A 58 7.78 0.44 6.78
N ASN A 59 9.10 0.42 7.01
CA ASN A 59 9.90 1.64 7.05
C ASN A 59 10.00 2.31 5.68
N GLU A 60 10.16 1.53 4.60
CA GLU A 60 10.19 2.08 3.24
C GLU A 60 8.86 2.72 2.85
N ALA A 61 7.74 2.07 3.16
CA ALA A 61 6.41 2.63 2.90
C ALA A 61 6.19 3.92 3.68
N LEU A 62 6.54 3.95 4.97
CA LEU A 62 6.44 5.14 5.81
C LEU A 62 7.31 6.29 5.29
N GLU A 63 8.58 6.02 4.98
CA GLU A 63 9.52 7.02 4.47
C GLU A 63 9.01 7.61 3.15
N LYS A 64 8.52 6.78 2.23
CA LYS A 64 7.95 7.25 0.96
C LYS A 64 6.71 8.12 1.18
N LEU A 65 5.78 7.70 2.05
CA LEU A 65 4.60 8.51 2.37
C LEU A 65 4.97 9.84 3.03
N GLN A 66 5.93 9.85 3.95
CA GLN A 66 6.43 11.07 4.59
C GLN A 66 7.06 12.01 3.56
N ASN A 67 7.88 11.49 2.64
CA ASN A 67 8.48 12.29 1.58
C ASN A 67 7.41 12.92 0.67
N VAL A 68 6.37 12.18 0.34
CA VAL A 68 5.22 12.72 -0.40
C VAL A 68 4.56 13.85 0.38
N ILE A 69 4.21 13.64 1.65
CA ILE A 69 3.55 14.64 2.50
C ILE A 69 4.42 15.90 2.63
N ASN A 70 5.72 15.74 2.90
CA ASN A 70 6.65 16.86 3.06
C ASN A 70 6.86 17.66 1.76
N SER A 71 6.62 17.04 0.59
CA SER A 71 6.70 17.71 -0.70
C SER A 71 5.44 18.51 -1.07
N ILE A 72 4.32 18.26 -0.38
CA ILE A 72 3.04 18.89 -0.69
C ILE A 72 2.95 20.26 0.00
N ALA A 73 2.70 21.30 -0.79
CA ALA A 73 2.41 22.62 -0.25
C ALA A 73 1.13 22.56 0.62
N PRO A 74 1.10 23.17 1.82
CA PRO A 74 -0.03 23.04 2.76
C PRO A 74 -1.41 23.37 2.18
N ARG A 75 -1.47 24.27 1.17
CA ARG A 75 -2.74 24.64 0.51
C ARG A 75 -3.37 23.50 -0.30
N THR A 76 -2.57 22.57 -0.81
CA THR A 76 -3.05 21.44 -1.61
C THR A 76 -3.73 20.37 -0.76
N LEU A 77 -3.42 20.29 0.53
CA LEU A 77 -4.07 19.38 1.49
C LEU A 77 -5.52 19.76 1.80
N LEU A 78 -5.99 20.93 1.32
CA LEU A 78 -7.38 21.39 1.49
C LEU A 78 -8.34 20.79 0.46
N VAL A 79 -7.86 20.00 -0.51
CA VAL A 79 -8.68 19.37 -1.54
C VAL A 79 -9.13 18.00 -1.04
N GLU A 80 -10.44 17.82 -0.86
CA GLU A 80 -11.02 16.55 -0.40
C GLU A 80 -10.81 15.41 -1.42
N PRO A 81 -10.55 14.17 -0.98
CA PRO A 81 -10.49 13.01 -1.86
C PRO A 81 -11.85 12.74 -2.54
N VAL A 82 -11.82 12.33 -3.81
CA VAL A 82 -13.05 11.98 -4.55
C VAL A 82 -13.39 10.51 -4.27
N PRO A 83 -14.56 10.18 -3.70
CA PRO A 83 -14.95 8.79 -3.46
C PRO A 83 -15.16 8.06 -4.79
N ILE A 84 -14.54 6.88 -4.91
CA ILE A 84 -14.78 5.97 -6.03
C ILE A 84 -16.17 5.34 -5.81
N ARG A 85 -17.10 5.55 -6.74
CA ARG A 85 -18.44 4.92 -6.74
C ARG A 85 -18.40 3.54 -7.37
#